data_AF-A0A939UQY2-F1
#
_entry.id   AF-A0A939UQY2-F1
#
_cell.length_a   1.000
_cell.length_b   1.000
_cell.length_c   1.000
_cell.angle_alpha   90.00
_cell.angle_beta   90.00
_cell.angle_gamma   90.00
#
_symmetry.space_group_name_H-M   'P 1'
#
loop_
_entity.id
_entity.type
_entity.pdbx_description
1 polymer ?
#
loop_
_entity_poly.entity_id
_entity_poly.type
_entity_poly.pdbx_seq_one_letter_code
_entity_poly.pdbx_strand_id
1 'polypeptide(L)'
;MKRILITILILLAACAACSAEEKTADVTLFGAVPDGKTDCTAAFRKALTFSRENRVPVYVPGGQYRLTDTLTLKDQSLKGGEPGAWNADSAPMARLLIDHEQGPGLHMKGGSSLYGIALMYDEKKRDTRFPPAILLDGV
;
A
#
# COMPACT_ATOMS: atom_id res chain seq x y z
N MET A 1 13.15 -5.00 -49.46
CA MET A 1 12.02 -5.65 -48.75
C MET A 1 12.44 -6.44 -47.51
N LYS A 2 13.41 -7.38 -47.58
CA LYS A 2 13.90 -8.14 -46.41
C LYS A 2 14.46 -7.29 -45.25
N ARG A 3 15.12 -6.15 -45.55
CA ARG A 3 15.66 -5.23 -44.53
C ARG A 3 14.57 -4.49 -43.74
N ILE A 4 13.47 -4.11 -44.38
CA ILE A 4 12.34 -3.42 -43.74
C ILE A 4 11.59 -4.39 -42.80
N LEU A 5 11.49 -5.66 -43.20
CA LEU A 5 10.84 -6.70 -42.40
C LEU A 5 11.64 -7.04 -41.12
N ILE A 6 12.99 -7.03 -41.18
CA ILE A 6 13.86 -7.28 -40.03
C ILE A 6 13.79 -6.14 -39.02
N THR A 7 13.71 -4.88 -39.46
CA THR A 7 13.62 -3.72 -38.56
C THR A 7 12.28 -3.69 -37.81
N ILE A 8 11.17 -4.05 -38.47
CA ILE A 8 9.85 -4.14 -37.83
C ILE A 8 9.83 -5.26 -36.78
N LEU A 9 10.49 -6.40 -37.05
CA LEU A 9 10.56 -7.52 -36.12
C LEU A 9 11.37 -7.19 -34.86
N ILE A 10 12.44 -6.40 -34.97
CA ILE A 10 13.25 -5.93 -33.84
C ILE A 10 12.48 -4.89 -33.00
N LEU A 11 11.72 -3.99 -33.66
CA LEU A 11 10.92 -2.97 -32.97
C LEU A 11 9.73 -3.60 -32.21
N LEU A 12 9.15 -4.68 -32.72
CA LEU A 12 8.07 -5.42 -32.05
C LEU A 12 8.56 -6.22 -30.83
N ALA A 13 9.80 -6.74 -30.88
CA ALA A 13 10.41 -7.49 -29.77
C ALA A 13 10.83 -6.59 -28.59
N ALA A 14 11.15 -5.32 -28.83
CA ALA A 14 11.51 -4.36 -27.77
C ALA A 14 10.31 -3.91 -26.92
N CYS A 15 9.08 -3.99 -27.46
CA CYS A 15 7.87 -3.56 -26.75
C CYS A 15 7.35 -4.63 -25.75
N ALA A 16 7.73 -5.90 -25.92
CA ALA A 16 7.23 -7.01 -25.09
C ALA A 16 8.10 -7.33 -23.85
N ALA A 17 9.27 -6.69 -23.68
CA ALA A 17 10.22 -7.01 -22.62
C ALA A 17 10.11 -6.10 -21.37
N CYS A 18 9.22 -5.09 -21.38
CA CYS A 18 9.08 -4.15 -20.27
C CYS A 18 7.82 -4.47 -19.44
N SER A 19 7.83 -5.61 -18.77
CA SER A 19 6.95 -5.86 -17.62
C SER A 19 7.76 -6.65 -16.62
N ALA A 20 8.69 -5.96 -15.95
CA ALA A 20 9.34 -6.50 -14.77
C ALA A 20 8.27 -6.58 -13.69
N GLU A 21 7.90 -7.79 -13.28
CA GLU A 21 7.06 -8.00 -12.11
C GLU A 21 7.78 -7.41 -10.90
N GLU A 22 7.27 -6.28 -10.39
CA GLU A 22 7.90 -5.59 -9.28
C GLU A 22 7.75 -6.46 -8.03
N LYS A 23 8.85 -7.01 -7.50
CA LYS A 23 8.82 -7.77 -6.26
C LYS A 23 8.33 -6.88 -5.13
N THR A 24 7.22 -7.25 -4.49
CA THR A 24 6.62 -6.49 -3.38
C THR A 24 6.36 -7.39 -2.16
N ALA A 25 6.16 -6.77 -1.00
CA ALA A 25 5.63 -7.42 0.19
C ALA A 25 4.11 -7.23 0.20
N ASP A 26 3.36 -8.11 -0.47
CA ASP A 26 1.89 -8.08 -0.45
C ASP A 26 1.36 -8.48 0.92
N VAL A 27 0.62 -7.59 1.59
CA VAL A 27 0.09 -7.79 2.95
C VAL A 27 -0.80 -9.02 3.09
N THR A 28 -1.47 -9.47 2.02
CA THR A 28 -2.35 -10.65 2.03
C THR A 28 -1.56 -11.95 2.18
N LEU A 29 -0.33 -11.99 1.67
CA LEU A 29 0.60 -13.11 1.87
C LEU A 29 1.07 -13.23 3.33
N PHE A 30 0.91 -12.18 4.13
CA PHE A 30 1.22 -12.15 5.57
C PHE A 30 -0.03 -12.31 6.45
N GLY A 31 -1.20 -12.58 5.84
CA GLY A 31 -2.45 -12.88 6.54
C GLY A 31 -3.40 -11.68 6.72
N ALA A 32 -3.19 -10.58 6.00
CA ALA A 32 -4.15 -9.47 6.01
C ALA A 32 -5.43 -9.87 5.26
N VAL A 33 -6.60 -9.58 5.85
CA VAL A 33 -7.90 -9.89 5.27
C VAL A 33 -8.63 -8.58 4.92
N PRO A 34 -9.02 -8.36 3.65
CA PRO A 34 -9.62 -7.10 3.19
C PRO A 34 -11.12 -6.93 3.54
N ASP A 35 -11.56 -7.39 4.72
CA ASP A 35 -12.98 -7.44 5.11
C ASP A 35 -13.46 -6.24 5.97
N GLY A 36 -12.54 -5.36 6.39
CA GLY A 36 -12.80 -4.24 7.28
C GLY A 36 -13.15 -4.61 8.74
N LYS A 37 -13.00 -5.89 9.12
CA LYS A 37 -13.38 -6.43 10.43
C LYS A 37 -12.23 -7.13 11.13
N THR A 38 -11.46 -7.91 10.39
CA THR A 38 -10.30 -8.65 10.88
C THR A 38 -9.18 -7.67 11.19
N ASP A 39 -8.61 -7.77 12.39
CA ASP A 39 -7.43 -6.97 12.75
C ASP A 39 -6.23 -7.41 11.90
N CYS A 40 -5.79 -6.51 11.03
CA CYS A 40 -4.69 -6.72 10.09
C CYS A 40 -3.35 -6.21 10.62
N THR A 41 -3.30 -5.60 11.81
CA THR A 41 -2.11 -4.95 12.37
C THR A 41 -0.87 -5.87 12.33
N ALA A 42 -1.03 -7.12 12.79
CA ALA A 42 0.06 -8.08 12.82
C ALA A 42 0.56 -8.48 11.42
N ALA A 43 -0.34 -8.61 10.44
CA ALA A 43 0.01 -8.93 9.06
C ALA A 43 0.81 -7.79 8.40
N PHE A 44 0.37 -6.54 8.60
CA PHE A 44 1.10 -5.36 8.12
C PHE A 44 2.50 -5.24 8.75
N ARG A 45 2.65 -5.51 10.06
CA ARG A 45 3.96 -5.51 10.73
C ARG A 45 4.91 -6.57 10.17
N LYS A 46 4.39 -7.76 9.82
CA LYS A 46 5.16 -8.81 9.14
C LYS A 46 5.59 -8.38 7.73
N ALA A 47 4.67 -7.81 6.95
CA ALA A 47 4.97 -7.30 5.61
C ALA A 47 6.03 -6.19 5.63
N LEU A 48 5.93 -5.26 6.59
CA LEU A 48 6.94 -4.20 6.81
C LEU A 48 8.30 -4.80 7.19
N THR A 49 8.33 -5.81 8.05
CA THR A 49 9.58 -6.51 8.42
C THR A 49 10.23 -7.15 7.19
N PHE A 50 9.46 -7.90 6.41
CA PHE A 50 9.94 -8.52 5.17
C PHE A 50 10.41 -7.47 4.14
N SER A 51 9.65 -6.38 3.99
CA SER A 51 9.97 -5.24 3.12
C SER A 51 11.33 -4.64 3.46
N ARG A 52 11.62 -4.43 4.75
CA ARG A 52 12.91 -3.90 5.23
C ARG A 52 14.06 -4.86 4.93
N GLU A 53 13.87 -6.14 5.19
CA GLU A 53 14.89 -7.18 4.98
C GLU A 53 15.23 -7.37 3.50
N ASN A 54 14.21 -7.26 2.63
CA ASN A 54 14.34 -7.54 1.20
C ASN A 54 14.47 -6.29 0.34
N ARG A 55 14.37 -5.08 0.92
CA ARG A 55 14.39 -3.79 0.22
C ARG A 55 13.34 -3.71 -0.89
N VAL A 56 12.13 -4.16 -0.60
CA VAL A 56 10.96 -4.13 -1.51
C VAL A 56 9.84 -3.30 -0.91
N PRO A 57 8.99 -2.63 -1.70
CA PRO A 57 7.85 -1.90 -1.15
C PRO A 57 6.79 -2.85 -0.59
N VAL A 58 5.99 -2.36 0.37
CA VAL A 58 4.79 -3.06 0.84
C VAL A 58 3.64 -2.72 -0.08
N TYR A 59 2.98 -3.75 -0.62
CA TYR A 59 1.81 -3.61 -1.48
C TYR A 59 0.53 -3.93 -0.71
N VAL A 60 -0.48 -3.07 -0.86
CA VAL A 60 -1.80 -3.21 -0.25
C VAL A 60 -2.85 -3.32 -1.36
N PRO A 61 -3.37 -4.53 -1.63
CA PRO A 61 -4.45 -4.72 -2.60
C PRO A 61 -5.72 -3.95 -2.23
N GLY A 62 -6.57 -3.66 -3.21
CA GLY A 62 -7.88 -3.03 -2.97
C GLY A 62 -8.71 -3.79 -1.93
N GLY A 63 -9.31 -3.08 -0.97
CA GLY A 63 -9.95 -3.72 0.18
C GLY A 63 -10.04 -2.83 1.40
N GLN A 64 -10.61 -3.36 2.48
CA GLN A 64 -10.70 -2.69 3.78
C GLN A 64 -9.87 -3.42 4.82
N TYR A 65 -8.89 -2.75 5.41
CA TYR A 65 -8.01 -3.36 6.40
C TYR A 65 -8.13 -2.61 7.72
N ARG A 66 -8.63 -3.30 8.74
CA ARG A 66 -8.78 -2.74 10.08
C ARG A 66 -7.45 -2.81 10.81
N LEU A 67 -7.03 -1.68 11.38
CA LEU A 67 -5.80 -1.54 12.16
C LEU A 67 -6.18 -1.11 13.57
N THR A 68 -5.83 -1.90 14.58
CA THR A 68 -6.13 -1.59 15.98
C THR A 68 -4.92 -1.02 16.73
N ASP A 69 -3.83 -0.73 16.01
CA ASP A 69 -2.63 -0.11 16.58
C ASP A 69 -1.81 0.63 15.49
N THR A 70 -0.90 1.48 15.93
CA THR A 70 -0.02 2.28 15.08
C THR A 70 0.86 1.38 14.19
N LEU A 71 0.97 1.73 12.91
CA LEU A 71 1.98 1.20 12.00
C LEU A 71 3.15 2.18 11.87
N THR A 72 4.35 1.72 12.20
CA THR A 72 5.57 2.53 12.06
C THR A 72 6.33 2.11 10.80
N LEU A 73 6.63 3.06 9.94
CA LEU A 73 7.37 2.88 8.70
C LEU A 73 8.67 3.67 8.76
N LYS A 74 9.78 3.06 8.30
CA LYS A 74 11.08 3.70 8.19
C LYS A 74 11.82 3.15 6.98
N ASP A 75 12.26 4.02 6.07
CA ASP A 75 12.95 3.64 4.82
C ASP A 75 12.13 2.66 3.95
N GLN A 76 10.79 2.75 4.00
CA GLN A 76 9.85 1.83 3.37
C GLN A 76 8.76 2.60 2.62
N SER A 77 8.37 2.09 1.45
CA SER A 77 7.20 2.56 0.71
C SER A 77 6.00 1.65 0.97
N LEU A 78 4.87 2.24 1.37
CA LEU A 78 3.58 1.57 1.48
C LEU A 78 2.69 2.06 0.34
N LYS A 79 2.36 1.16 -0.58
CA LYS A 79 1.63 1.50 -1.81
C LYS A 79 0.37 0.66 -1.98
N GLY A 80 -0.73 1.33 -2.35
CA GLY A 80 -1.92 0.70 -2.89
C GLY A 80 -1.83 0.52 -4.40
N GLY A 81 -2.93 0.05 -5.01
CA GLY A 81 -3.10 0.09 -6.46
C GLY A 81 -3.25 1.53 -7.00
N GLU A 82 -3.14 1.69 -8.32
CA GLU A 82 -3.34 2.97 -8.98
C GLU A 82 -4.74 3.53 -8.65
N PRO A 83 -4.84 4.76 -8.09
CA PRO A 83 -6.13 5.35 -7.80
C PRO A 83 -6.83 5.76 -9.11
N GLY A 84 -8.08 5.36 -9.28
CA GLY A 84 -8.95 5.92 -10.31
C GLY A 84 -9.28 7.39 -10.03
N ALA A 85 -9.77 8.12 -11.04
CA ALA A 85 -10.14 9.54 -10.88
C ALA A 85 -11.15 9.77 -9.75
N TRP A 86 -12.21 8.96 -9.73
CA TRP A 86 -13.05 8.72 -8.57
C TRP A 86 -12.81 7.28 -8.15
N ASN A 87 -12.87 7.01 -6.85
CA ASN A 87 -12.81 5.64 -6.33
C ASN A 87 -13.96 4.85 -6.95
N ALA A 88 -13.69 4.15 -8.06
CA ALA A 88 -14.73 3.45 -8.79
C ALA A 88 -15.32 2.38 -7.88
N ASP A 89 -16.64 2.25 -7.87
CA ASP A 89 -17.33 1.26 -7.04
C ASP A 89 -16.83 -0.17 -7.30
N SER A 90 -16.26 -0.42 -8.49
CA SER A 90 -15.70 -1.70 -8.92
C SER A 90 -14.20 -1.87 -8.69
N ALA A 91 -13.45 -0.80 -8.39
CA ALA A 91 -12.01 -0.84 -8.15
C ALA A 91 -11.64 0.10 -6.99
N PRO A 92 -12.14 -0.17 -5.78
CA PRO A 92 -11.90 0.70 -4.64
C PRO A 92 -10.41 0.71 -4.27
N MET A 93 -9.88 1.90 -3.98
CA MET A 93 -8.56 2.04 -3.38
C MET A 93 -8.45 1.18 -2.10
N ALA A 94 -7.22 0.80 -1.76
CA ALA A 94 -6.94 0.23 -0.45
C ALA A 94 -7.34 1.22 0.65
N ARG A 95 -8.13 0.77 1.61
CA ARG A 95 -8.60 1.57 2.75
C ARG A 95 -8.03 1.01 4.05
N LEU A 96 -7.29 1.84 4.78
CA LEU A 96 -6.87 1.53 6.14
C LEU A 96 -7.86 2.15 7.11
N LEU A 97 -8.54 1.30 7.88
CA LEU A 97 -9.49 1.70 8.91
C LEU A 97 -8.72 1.77 10.23
N ILE A 98 -8.42 2.98 10.69
CA ILE A 98 -7.71 3.23 11.95
C ILE A 98 -8.73 3.10 13.08
N ASP A 99 -8.71 1.97 13.77
CA ASP A 99 -9.60 1.61 14.88
C ASP A 99 -8.84 1.59 16.22
N HIS A 100 -8.18 2.72 16.52
CA HIS A 100 -7.55 2.97 17.81
C HIS A 100 -7.35 4.47 18.03
N GLU A 101 -7.07 4.82 19.29
CA GLU A 101 -6.93 6.22 19.74
C GLU A 101 -5.58 6.48 20.45
N GLN A 102 -4.73 5.46 20.58
CA GLN A 102 -3.50 5.52 21.37
C GLN A 102 -2.34 6.29 20.72
N GLY A 103 -2.48 6.69 19.45
CA GLY A 103 -1.39 7.26 18.66
C GLY A 103 -1.80 7.44 17.20
N PRO A 104 -0.88 7.92 16.33
CA PRO A 104 -1.19 8.10 14.93
C PRO A 104 -1.52 6.76 14.26
N GLY A 105 -2.35 6.77 13.22
CA GLY A 105 -2.57 5.53 12.44
C GLY A 105 -1.28 5.05 11.79
N LEU A 106 -0.60 5.96 11.10
CA LEU A 106 0.71 5.76 10.49
C LEU A 106 1.74 6.69 11.12
N HIS A 107 2.81 6.12 11.66
CA HIS A 107 3.99 6.85 12.08
C HIS A 107 5.07 6.70 11.00
N MET A 108 5.19 7.72 10.16
CA MET A 108 6.10 7.77 9.01
C MET A 108 7.40 8.44 9.42
N LYS A 109 8.47 7.63 9.55
CA LYS A 109 9.83 8.10 9.86
C LYS A 109 10.61 8.42 8.58
N GLY A 110 11.85 8.88 8.74
CA GLY A 110 12.78 9.15 7.64
C GLY A 110 12.76 8.07 6.55
N GLY A 111 12.71 8.52 5.29
CA GLY A 111 12.72 7.66 4.11
C GLY A 111 11.43 6.87 3.84
N SER A 112 10.36 7.07 4.61
CA SER A 112 9.08 6.41 4.35
C SER A 112 8.20 7.17 3.36
N SER A 113 7.39 6.43 2.59
CA SER A 113 6.44 7.01 1.64
C SER A 113 5.11 6.27 1.63
N LEU A 114 4.05 6.97 1.22
CA LEU A 114 2.68 6.47 1.13
C LEU A 114 2.08 6.88 -0.22
N TYR A 115 1.45 5.93 -0.91
CA TYR A 115 0.82 6.18 -2.21
C TYR A 115 -0.42 5.29 -2.41
N GLY A 116 -1.49 5.82 -3.02
CA GLY A 116 -2.65 5.00 -3.44
C GLY A 116 -3.47 4.38 -2.30
N ILE A 117 -3.44 4.97 -1.11
CA ILE A 117 -4.14 4.46 0.08
C ILE A 117 -5.06 5.54 0.66
N ALA A 118 -6.31 5.17 0.94
CA ALA A 118 -7.23 5.96 1.73
C ALA A 118 -7.09 5.63 3.22
N LEU A 119 -7.07 6.67 4.05
CA LEU A 119 -7.04 6.56 5.51
C LEU A 119 -8.39 6.98 6.06
N MET A 120 -8.98 6.12 6.89
CA MET A 120 -10.33 6.30 7.43
C MET A 120 -10.30 6.14 8.95
N TYR A 121 -11.11 6.94 9.64
CA TYR A 121 -11.50 6.70 11.03
C TYR A 121 -12.96 6.24 11.09
N ASP A 122 -13.36 5.62 12.21
CA ASP A 122 -14.77 5.28 12.41
C ASP A 122 -15.62 6.55 12.61
N GLU A 123 -16.43 6.88 11.59
CA GLU A 123 -17.36 8.02 11.59
C GLU A 123 -18.43 7.94 12.69
N LYS A 124 -18.66 6.75 13.26
CA LYS A 124 -19.59 6.58 14.39
C LYS A 124 -19.03 7.16 15.68
N LYS A 125 -17.72 7.36 15.78
CA LYS A 125 -17.03 8.00 16.91
C LYS A 125 -16.82 9.50 16.69
N ARG A 126 -17.84 10.19 16.15
CA ARG A 126 -17.75 11.60 15.70
C ARG A 126 -17.32 12.60 16.78
N ASP A 127 -17.57 12.31 18.05
CA ASP A 127 -17.20 13.17 19.18
C ASP A 127 -15.81 12.83 19.76
N THR A 128 -15.14 11.80 19.23
CA THR A 128 -13.82 11.37 19.70
C THR A 128 -12.73 12.14 18.97
N ARG A 129 -11.82 12.76 19.73
CA ARG A 129 -10.64 13.40 19.16
C ARG A 129 -9.62 12.32 18.81
N PHE A 130 -9.63 11.89 17.56
CA PHE A 130 -8.61 10.98 17.06
C PHE A 130 -7.23 11.66 16.99
N PRO A 131 -6.14 10.93 17.28
CA PRO A 131 -4.80 11.34 16.89
C PRO A 131 -4.68 11.49 15.37
N PRO A 132 -3.60 12.10 14.83
CA PRO A 132 -3.46 12.30 13.39
C PRO A 132 -3.37 10.97 12.62
N ALA A 133 -3.96 10.90 11.42
CA ALA A 133 -3.90 9.70 10.58
C ALA A 133 -2.46 9.37 10.18
N ILE A 134 -1.68 10.42 9.90
CA ILE A 134 -0.26 10.34 9.58
C ILE A 134 0.47 11.29 10.51
N LEU A 135 1.45 10.76 11.24
CA LEU A 135 2.49 11.54 11.87
C LEU A 135 3.76 11.41 11.03
N LEU A 136 4.20 12.51 10.44
CA LEU A 136 5.53 12.61 9.84
C LEU A 136 6.51 13.01 10.95
N ASP A 137 7.39 12.09 11.32
CA ASP A 137 8.46 12.35 12.28
C ASP A 137 9.78 12.30 11.51
N GLY A 138 10.27 13.50 11.17
CA GLY A 138 11.60 13.66 10.60
C GLY A 138 12.64 13.25 11.63
N VAL A 139 13.76 12.70 11.17
CA VAL A 139 14.95 12.52 12.02
C VAL A 139 15.24 13.79 12.82
#